data_AF-A0A2V2MX30-F1
#
_entry.id   AF-A0A2V2MX30-F1
#
_cell.length_a   1.000
_cell.length_b   1.000
_cell.length_c   1.000
_cell.angle_alpha   90.00
_cell.angle_beta   90.00
_cell.angle_gamma   90.00
#
_symmetry.space_group_name_H-M   'P 1'
#
loop_
_entity.id
_entity.type
_entity.pdbx_description
1 polymer ?
#
loop_
_entity_poly.entity_id
_entity_poly.type
_entity_poly.pdbx_seq_one_letter_code
_entity_poly.pdbx_strand_id
1 'polypeptide(L)'
;MKEKKPEFPVTIANLKPGIKADIRALEQISLRERCEVIVYFEEDLARNSSYEKDLKEFSSFEEHERPFIILESFLKFQREMNPIFNEALDQIPLGITIIRTEPTGEYVRVIGLLPFLDEMDMS
;
A
#
# COMPACT_ATOMS: atom_id res chain seq x y z
N MET A 1 19.86 -14.96 -15.90
CA MET A 1 19.82 -15.14 -14.43
C MET A 1 18.35 -15.19 -14.05
N LYS A 2 17.90 -16.16 -13.25
CA LYS A 2 16.50 -16.21 -12.80
C LYS A 2 16.32 -15.08 -11.79
N GLU A 3 15.76 -13.96 -12.22
CA GLU A 3 15.31 -12.91 -11.32
C GLU A 3 14.37 -13.56 -10.31
N LYS A 4 14.81 -13.62 -9.05
CA LYS A 4 13.95 -14.03 -7.95
C LYS A 4 12.90 -12.92 -7.84
N LYS A 5 11.77 -13.10 -8.53
CA LYS A 5 10.54 -12.37 -8.21
C LYS A 5 10.38 -12.45 -6.70
N PRO A 6 10.31 -11.32 -5.98
CA PRO A 6 10.31 -11.39 -4.53
C PRO A 6 9.07 -12.22 -4.11
N GLU A 7 9.29 -13.16 -3.20
CA GLU A 7 8.23 -14.05 -2.70
C GLU A 7 7.34 -13.23 -1.78
N PHE A 8 6.46 -12.44 -2.38
CA PHE A 8 5.51 -11.62 -1.65
C PHE A 8 4.34 -12.46 -1.13
N PRO A 9 3.74 -12.07 0.00
CA PRO A 9 2.55 -12.74 0.52
C PRO A 9 1.44 -12.73 -0.55
N VAL A 10 0.92 -13.92 -0.87
CA VAL A 10 -0.09 -14.10 -1.94
C VAL A 10 -1.52 -13.99 -1.40
N THR A 11 -1.69 -13.93 -0.07
CA THR A 11 -2.99 -14.01 0.61
C THR A 11 -3.03 -13.08 1.81
N ILE A 12 -4.22 -12.60 2.17
CA ILE A 12 -4.43 -11.72 3.32
C ILE A 12 -3.95 -12.32 4.65
N ALA A 13 -4.07 -13.63 4.84
CA ALA A 13 -3.62 -14.33 6.04
C ALA A 13 -2.09 -14.26 6.26
N ASN A 14 -1.35 -13.97 5.19
CA ASN A 14 0.09 -13.79 5.24
C ASN A 14 0.47 -12.31 5.43
N LEU A 15 -0.46 -11.36 5.36
CA LEU A 15 -0.23 -9.95 5.65
C LEU A 15 -0.14 -9.74 7.16
N LYS A 16 1.08 -9.70 7.68
CA LYS A 16 1.38 -9.50 9.10
C LYS A 16 2.14 -8.19 9.31
N PRO A 17 1.96 -7.52 10.46
CA PRO A 17 2.79 -6.39 10.85
C PRO A 17 4.28 -6.68 10.68
N GLY A 18 5.02 -5.75 10.06
CA GLY A 18 6.46 -5.81 9.84
C GLY A 18 6.91 -6.50 8.55
N ILE A 19 6.02 -7.13 7.78
CA ILE A 19 6.42 -7.70 6.48
C ILE A 19 6.36 -6.66 5.37
N LYS A 20 7.16 -6.85 4.33
CA LYS A 20 7.05 -6.09 3.08
C LYS A 20 6.25 -6.89 2.05
N ALA A 21 5.27 -6.24 1.43
CA ALA A 21 4.41 -6.81 0.39
C ALA A 21 4.45 -5.94 -0.87
N ASP A 22 4.48 -6.56 -2.05
CA ASP A 22 4.43 -5.82 -3.32
C ASP A 22 3.10 -5.09 -3.42
N ILE A 23 3.15 -3.85 -3.88
CA ILE A 23 1.96 -3.08 -4.22
C ILE A 23 1.04 -3.83 -5.20
N ARG A 24 1.60 -4.57 -6.16
CA ARG A 24 0.85 -5.40 -7.13
C ARG A 24 0.24 -6.63 -6.47
N ALA A 25 0.95 -7.26 -5.55
CA ALA A 25 0.41 -8.38 -4.79
C ALA A 25 -0.75 -7.91 -3.92
N LEU A 26 -0.62 -6.76 -3.27
CA LEU A 26 -1.67 -6.13 -2.48
C LEU A 26 -2.88 -5.77 -3.33
N GLU A 27 -2.69 -5.24 -4.55
CA GLU A 27 -3.78 -5.00 -5.50
C GLU A 27 -4.53 -6.29 -5.82
N GLN A 28 -3.79 -7.36 -6.15
CA GLN A 28 -4.41 -8.66 -6.44
C GLN A 28 -5.16 -9.24 -5.24
N ILE A 29 -4.66 -9.06 -4.01
CA ILE A 29 -5.34 -9.48 -2.79
C ILE A 29 -6.61 -8.66 -2.58
N SER A 30 -6.55 -7.33 -2.76
CA SER A 30 -7.67 -6.39 -2.67
C SER A 30 -8.80 -6.74 -3.65
N LEU A 31 -8.45 -7.23 -4.85
CA LEU A 31 -9.43 -7.61 -5.88
C LEU A 31 -10.03 -9.00 -5.67
N ARG A 32 -9.28 -9.93 -5.05
CA ARG A 32 -9.71 -11.33 -4.85
C ARG A 32 -10.43 -11.55 -3.53
N GLU A 33 -10.01 -10.82 -2.50
CA GLU A 33 -10.51 -10.93 -1.14
C GLU A 33 -11.15 -9.59 -0.76
N ARG A 34 -12.14 -9.59 0.16
CA ARG A 34 -12.69 -8.33 0.69
C ARG A 34 -11.66 -7.68 1.61
N CYS A 35 -10.70 -6.99 1.02
CA CYS A 35 -9.57 -6.36 1.68
C CYS A 35 -9.47 -4.91 1.22
N GLU A 36 -9.31 -3.98 2.15
CA GLU A 36 -9.10 -2.57 1.86
C GLU A 36 -7.67 -2.21 2.29
N VAL A 37 -6.81 -1.90 1.34
CA VAL A 37 -5.42 -1.54 1.65
C VAL A 37 -5.29 -0.02 1.64
N ILE A 38 -4.94 0.55 2.80
CA ILE A 38 -4.64 1.97 2.95
C ILE A 38 -3.13 2.13 3.03
N VAL A 39 -2.58 2.92 2.13
CA VAL A 39 -1.16 3.22 2.06
C VAL A 39 -0.91 4.59 2.66
N TYR A 40 -0.12 4.65 3.71
CA TYR A 40 0.34 5.88 4.33
C TYR A 40 1.67 6.31 3.73
N PHE A 41 1.81 7.62 3.55
CA PHE A 41 3.07 8.27 3.20
C PHE A 41 3.85 8.71 4.44
N GLU A 42 3.12 9.01 5.52
CA GLU A 42 3.70 9.42 6.81
C GLU A 42 3.79 8.21 7.77
N GLU A 43 5.00 7.83 8.17
CA GLU A 43 5.22 6.72 9.11
C GLU A 43 4.58 6.97 10.47
N ASP A 44 4.65 8.20 10.98
CA ASP A 44 4.14 8.53 12.31
C ASP A 44 2.63 8.31 12.38
N LEU A 45 1.88 8.78 11.38
CA LEU A 45 0.44 8.52 11.26
C LEU A 45 0.16 7.03 11.08
N ALA A 46 0.94 6.36 10.24
CA ALA A 46 0.79 4.92 9.99
C ALA A 46 0.95 4.10 11.27
N ARG A 47 1.84 4.48 12.20
CA ARG A 47 2.14 3.71 13.43
C ARG A 47 1.36 4.18 14.66
N ASN A 48 1.21 5.49 14.84
CA ASN A 48 0.70 6.10 16.06
C ASN A 48 -0.76 6.55 15.95
N SER A 49 -1.31 6.68 14.75
CA SER A 49 -2.69 7.10 14.52
C SER A 49 -3.61 5.97 14.04
N SER A 50 -4.90 6.29 13.88
CA SER A 50 -5.95 5.40 13.41
C SER A 50 -6.60 5.98 12.17
N TYR A 51 -6.87 5.13 11.17
CA TYR A 51 -7.44 5.56 9.89
C TYR A 51 -8.72 6.39 10.04
N GLU A 52 -9.60 6.05 10.99
CA GLU A 52 -10.84 6.82 11.21
C GLU A 52 -10.57 8.24 11.74
N LYS A 53 -9.53 8.42 12.57
CA LYS A 53 -9.13 9.74 13.07
C LYS A 53 -8.52 10.56 11.95
N ASP A 54 -7.59 9.96 11.21
CA ASP A 54 -6.91 10.62 10.09
C ASP A 54 -7.91 10.99 9.00
N LEU A 55 -8.86 10.09 8.68
CA LEU A 55 -9.91 10.36 7.71
C LEU A 55 -10.79 11.55 8.12
N LYS A 56 -11.06 11.72 9.42
CA LYS A 56 -11.83 12.85 9.94
C LYS A 56 -11.01 14.14 9.94
N GLU A 57 -9.73 14.07 10.28
CA GLU A 57 -8.83 15.23 10.32
C GLU A 57 -8.55 15.76 8.91
N PHE A 58 -8.31 14.85 7.96
CA PHE A 58 -7.99 15.15 6.57
C PHE A 58 -9.22 15.09 5.65
N SER A 59 -10.44 15.07 6.20
CA SER A 59 -11.68 15.00 5.39
C SER A 59 -11.85 16.20 4.45
N SER A 60 -11.24 17.34 4.81
CA SER A 60 -11.27 18.58 4.03
C SER A 60 -10.34 18.56 2.81
N PHE A 61 -9.39 17.62 2.75
CA PHE A 61 -8.44 17.45 1.65
C PHE A 61 -8.96 16.44 0.64
N GLU A 62 -8.59 16.62 -0.63
CA GLU A 62 -8.82 15.61 -1.66
C GLU A 62 -8.00 14.36 -1.35
N GLU A 63 -8.47 13.19 -1.78
CA GLU A 63 -7.85 11.90 -1.43
C GLU A 63 -6.35 11.81 -1.76
N HIS A 64 -5.91 12.46 -2.84
CA HIS A 64 -4.52 12.48 -3.28
C HIS A 64 -3.65 13.53 -2.54
N GLU A 65 -4.27 14.46 -1.80
CA GLU A 65 -3.58 15.44 -0.96
C GLU A 65 -3.42 14.95 0.49
N ARG A 66 -4.10 13.86 0.86
CA ARG A 66 -4.02 13.27 2.21
C ARG A 66 -2.68 12.57 2.43
N PRO A 67 -2.18 12.48 3.67
CA PRO A 67 -0.97 11.72 4.00
C PRO A 67 -1.18 10.20 3.95
N PHE A 68 -2.32 9.75 3.43
CA PHE A 68 -2.68 8.36 3.19
C PHE A 68 -3.64 8.27 2.01
N ILE A 69 -3.67 7.14 1.34
CA ILE A 69 -4.53 6.91 0.18
C ILE A 69 -4.93 5.44 0.08
N ILE A 70 -6.11 5.17 -0.49
CA ILE A 70 -6.52 3.81 -0.81
C ILE A 70 -5.63 3.28 -1.94
N LEU A 71 -5.11 2.07 -1.80
CA LEU A 71 -4.21 1.46 -2.77
C LEU A 71 -4.76 1.48 -4.20
N GLU A 72 -6.04 1.13 -4.37
CA GLU A 72 -6.71 1.13 -5.69
C GLU A 72 -6.71 2.53 -6.31
N SER A 73 -7.04 3.55 -5.52
CA SER A 73 -6.97 4.95 -5.96
C SER A 73 -5.54 5.36 -6.30
N PHE A 74 -4.57 5.04 -5.46
CA PHE A 74 -3.15 5.35 -5.71
C PHE A 74 -2.68 4.76 -7.03
N LEU A 75 -2.94 3.47 -7.27
CA LEU A 75 -2.56 2.80 -8.51
C LEU A 75 -3.25 3.41 -9.71
N LYS A 76 -4.54 3.77 -9.58
CA LYS A 76 -5.28 4.45 -10.63
C LYS A 76 -4.67 5.82 -10.95
N PHE A 77 -4.44 6.66 -9.95
CA PHE A 77 -3.79 7.97 -10.12
C PHE A 77 -2.41 7.85 -10.76
N GLN A 78 -1.57 6.93 -10.29
CA GLN A 78 -0.24 6.72 -10.86
C GLN A 78 -0.30 6.24 -12.32
N ARG A 79 -1.23 5.35 -12.67
CA ARG A 79 -1.45 4.91 -14.05
C ARG A 79 -1.99 6.02 -14.95
N GLU A 80 -2.85 6.89 -14.43
CA GLU A 80 -3.38 8.05 -15.17
C GLU A 80 -2.31 9.12 -15.40
N MET A 81 -1.46 9.38 -14.40
CA MET A 81 -0.37 10.37 -14.51
C MET A 81 0.82 9.84 -15.30
N ASN A 82 1.12 8.54 -15.20
CA ASN A 82 2.30 7.94 -15.78
C ASN A 82 1.96 6.61 -16.48
N PRO A 83 1.90 6.59 -17.83
CA PRO A 83 1.55 5.38 -18.58
C PRO A 83 2.59 4.27 -18.44
N ILE A 84 3.85 4.59 -18.13
CA ILE A 84 4.93 3.61 -17.91
C ILE A 84 5.02 3.14 -16.45
N PHE A 85 4.12 3.58 -15.56
CA PHE A 85 4.15 3.21 -14.14
C PHE A 85 4.12 1.69 -13.94
N ASN A 86 3.28 0.99 -14.70
CA ASN A 86 3.26 -0.47 -14.63
C ASN A 86 4.60 -1.06 -15.06
N GLU A 87 5.21 -0.62 -16.16
CA GLU A 87 6.54 -1.09 -16.60
C GLU A 87 7.63 -0.77 -15.57
N ALA A 88 7.55 0.39 -14.92
CA ALA A 88 8.46 0.76 -13.85
C ALA A 88 8.36 -0.20 -12.66
N LEU A 89 7.15 -0.63 -12.29
CA LEU A 89 6.94 -1.65 -11.25
C LEU A 89 7.45 -3.05 -11.65
N ASP A 90 7.59 -3.35 -12.95
CA ASP A 90 8.24 -4.59 -13.39
C ASP A 90 9.75 -4.55 -13.19
N GLN A 91 10.35 -3.35 -13.24
CA GLN A 91 11.79 -3.16 -13.01
C GLN A 91 12.11 -2.98 -11.53
N ILE A 92 11.32 -2.19 -10.81
CA ILE A 92 11.51 -1.83 -9.41
C ILE A 92 10.21 -2.12 -8.65
N PRO A 93 10.10 -3.28 -7.97
CA PRO A 93 8.91 -3.61 -7.21
C PRO A 93 8.77 -2.68 -6.01
N LEU A 94 7.57 -2.09 -5.85
CA LEU A 94 7.29 -1.19 -4.74
C LEU A 94 6.86 -2.01 -3.51
N GLY A 95 7.76 -2.16 -2.55
CA GLY A 95 7.53 -2.94 -1.34
C GLY A 95 6.86 -2.14 -0.23
N ILE A 96 5.55 -2.28 -0.07
CA ILE A 96 4.77 -1.66 1.02
C ILE A 96 5.01 -2.41 2.32
N THR A 97 5.39 -1.70 3.38
CA THR A 97 5.58 -2.31 4.71
C THR A 97 4.24 -2.38 5.43
N ILE A 98 3.78 -3.57 5.76
CA ILE A 98 2.52 -3.75 6.50
C ILE A 98 2.74 -3.31 7.94
N ILE A 99 2.01 -2.30 8.39
CA ILE A 99 2.10 -1.79 9.76
C ILE A 99 1.11 -2.52 10.66
N ARG A 100 -0.14 -2.65 10.21
CA ARG A 100 -1.19 -3.37 10.94
C ARG A 100 -2.29 -3.87 10.01
N THR A 101 -3.07 -4.81 10.50
CA THR A 101 -4.26 -5.34 9.83
C THR A 101 -5.42 -5.32 10.82
N GLU A 102 -6.50 -4.68 10.42
CA GLU A 102 -7.67 -4.41 11.25
C GLU A 102 -8.90 -5.07 10.60
N PRO A 103 -9.52 -6.09 11.22
CA PRO A 103 -10.74 -6.68 10.68
C PRO A 103 -11.93 -5.74 10.89
N THR A 104 -12.50 -5.25 9.79
CA THR A 104 -13.63 -4.31 9.73
C THR A 104 -14.93 -5.06 9.43
N GLY A 105 -15.26 -6.10 10.21
CA GLY A 105 -16.52 -6.86 10.10
C GLY A 105 -16.71 -7.64 8.78
N GLU A 106 -16.93 -6.94 7.67
CA GLU A 106 -17.16 -7.48 6.32
C GLU A 106 -15.91 -7.54 5.44
N TYR A 107 -14.87 -6.77 5.78
CA TYR A 107 -13.59 -6.74 5.08
C TYR A 107 -12.45 -6.58 6.08
N VAL A 108 -11.23 -6.84 5.65
CA VAL A 108 -10.03 -6.58 6.45
C VAL A 108 -9.36 -5.35 5.90
N ARG A 109 -9.15 -4.35 6.75
CA ARG A 109 -8.36 -3.17 6.43
C ARG A 109 -6.89 -3.45 6.71
N VAL A 110 -6.04 -3.18 5.74
CA VAL A 110 -4.59 -3.34 5.86
C VAL A 110 -3.97 -1.96 5.81
N ILE A 111 -3.21 -1.61 6.83
CA ILE A 111 -2.48 -0.34 6.89
C ILE A 111 -1.05 -0.63 6.47
N GLY A 112 -0.68 -0.13 5.30
CA GLY A 112 0.65 -0.19 4.72
C GLY A 112 1.36 1.15 4.79
N LEU A 113 2.68 1.10 4.87
CA LEU A 113 3.56 2.26 4.75
C LEU A 113 4.32 2.16 3.44
N LEU A 114 4.23 3.22 2.63
CA LEU A 114 5.02 3.36 1.41
C LEU A 114 6.50 3.60 1.79
N PRO A 115 7.46 2.88 1.22
CA PRO A 115 8.87 3.18 1.44
C PRO A 115 9.20 4.55 0.83
N PHE A 116 10.08 5.30 1.49
CA PHE A 116 10.57 6.56 0.92
C PHE A 116 11.28 6.31 -0.41
N LEU A 117 11.12 7.23 -1.37
CA LEU A 117 11.80 7.18 -2.66
C LEU A 117 13.33 7.07 -2.52
N ASP A 118 13.91 7.70 -1.49
CA ASP A 118 15.34 7.63 -1.19
C ASP A 118 15.84 6.22 -0.83
N GLU A 119 14.98 5.32 -0.35
CA GLU A 119 15.35 3.91 -0.09
C GLU A 119 15.24 3.03 -1.35
N MET A 120 14.57 3.49 -2.42
CA MET A 120 14.43 2.73 -3.67
C MET A 120 15.65 2.85 -4.58
N ASP A 121 16.50 3.87 -4.36
CA ASP A 121 17.69 4.16 -5.16
C ASP A 121 18.95 3.39 -4.73
N MET A 122 18.88 2.54 -3.68
CA MET A 122 20.04 1.79 -3.18
C MET A 122 19.75 0.30 -3.00
N SER A 123 19.68 -0.48 -4.08
CA SER A 123 20.03 -1.92 -4.07
C SER A 123 20.36 -2.46 -5.45
#